data_AF-A0A316F129-F1
#
_entry.id   AF-A0A316F129-F1
#
_cell.length_a   1.000
_cell.length_b   1.000
_cell.length_c   1.000
_cell.angle_alpha   90.00
_cell.angle_beta   90.00
_cell.angle_gamma   90.00
#
_symmetry.space_group_name_H-M   'P 1'
#
loop_
_entity.id
_entity.type
_entity.pdbx_description
1 polymer ?
#
loop_
_entity_poly.entity_id
_entity_poly.type
_entity_poly.pdbx_seq_one_letter_code
_entity_poly.pdbx_strand_id
1 'polypeptide(L)'
;MPLMMLSNLHPDTTDDDVRAFLERYGFPPCDQMERHEGDGTRPAVMLTFSSMRLGMLHQLQPRIHGVFWNGHKINALILRERFQ
;
A
#
# COMPACT_ATOMS: atom_id res chain seq x y z
N MET A 1 2.23 15.16 -1.10
CA MET A 1 2.81 13.81 -0.92
C MET A 1 1.67 12.81 -0.95
N PRO A 2 1.60 11.97 -1.99
CA PRO A 2 0.57 10.94 -2.09
C PRO A 2 0.65 9.91 -0.95
N LEU A 3 -0.51 9.55 -0.42
CA LEU A 3 -0.68 8.52 0.58
C LEU A 3 -1.50 7.37 -0.01
N MET A 4 -1.10 6.14 0.27
CA MET A 4 -1.85 4.94 -0.09
C MET A 4 -1.99 4.03 1.12
N MET A 5 -3.21 3.61 1.39
CA MET A 5 -3.48 2.54 2.35
C MET A 5 -3.57 1.21 1.62
N LEU A 6 -2.77 0.25 2.05
CA LEU A 6 -2.85 -1.14 1.63
C LEU A 6 -3.46 -1.95 2.78
N SER A 7 -4.60 -2.58 2.56
CA SER A 7 -5.38 -3.25 3.61
C SER A 7 -5.83 -4.65 3.21
N ASN A 8 -6.36 -5.40 4.17
CA ASN A 8 -6.62 -6.83 4.06
C ASN A 8 -5.35 -7.64 3.85
N LEU A 9 -4.27 -7.27 4.56
CA LEU A 9 -3.04 -8.04 4.57
C LEU A 9 -3.22 -9.32 5.38
N HIS A 10 -2.43 -10.34 5.05
CA HIS A 10 -2.27 -11.51 5.92
C HIS A 10 -1.56 -11.07 7.22
N PRO A 11 -1.92 -11.57 8.41
CA PRO A 11 -1.34 -11.18 9.69
C PRO A 11 0.19 -11.28 9.74
N ASP A 12 0.75 -12.31 9.10
CA ASP A 12 2.21 -12.53 9.07
C ASP A 12 2.94 -11.68 8.01
N THR A 13 2.25 -10.79 7.30
CA THR A 13 2.88 -9.95 6.27
C THR A 13 3.83 -8.95 6.90
N THR A 14 5.12 -9.02 6.56
CA THR A 14 6.17 -8.12 7.05
C THR A 14 6.32 -6.88 6.15
N ASP A 15 7.07 -5.87 6.61
CA ASP A 15 7.30 -4.66 5.82
C ASP A 15 8.12 -4.97 4.56
N ASP A 16 9.03 -5.94 4.66
CA ASP A 16 9.84 -6.40 3.53
C ASP A 16 8.99 -7.12 2.49
N ASP A 17 8.00 -7.92 2.93
CA ASP A 17 7.02 -8.52 2.02
C ASP A 17 6.22 -7.46 1.26
N VAL A 18 5.79 -6.39 1.96
CA VAL A 18 5.09 -5.25 1.33
C VAL A 18 6.00 -4.56 0.31
N ARG A 19 7.27 -4.31 0.64
CA ARG A 19 8.23 -3.70 -0.30
C ARG A 19 8.43 -4.56 -1.54
N ALA A 20 8.66 -5.86 -1.36
CA ALA A 20 8.84 -6.81 -2.46
C ALA A 20 7.59 -6.92 -3.34
N PHE A 21 6.40 -6.90 -2.73
CA PHE A 21 5.13 -6.86 -3.45
C PHE A 21 5.01 -5.58 -4.30
N LEU A 22 5.26 -4.41 -3.71
CA LEU A 22 5.19 -3.13 -4.42
C LEU A 22 6.18 -3.06 -5.59
N GLU A 23 7.44 -3.46 -5.37
CA GLU A 23 8.47 -3.52 -6.40
C GLU A 23 8.06 -4.41 -7.57
N ARG A 24 7.50 -5.60 -7.29
CA ARG A 24 7.00 -6.53 -8.32
C ARG A 24 5.95 -5.91 -9.24
N TYR A 25 5.15 -4.98 -8.75
CA TYR A 25 4.13 -4.28 -9.54
C TYR A 25 4.60 -2.94 -10.13
N GLY A 26 5.88 -2.61 -9.96
CA GLY A 26 6.53 -1.43 -10.53
C GLY A 26 6.36 -0.16 -9.71
N PHE A 27 6.04 -0.27 -8.42
CA PHE A 27 6.11 0.86 -7.50
C PHE A 27 7.57 1.15 -7.13
N PRO A 28 7.96 2.42 -6.99
CA PRO A 28 9.23 2.80 -6.39
C PRO A 28 9.22 2.52 -4.88
N PRO A 29 10.39 2.59 -4.22
CA PRO A 29 10.47 2.54 -2.77
C PRO A 29 9.55 3.59 -2.12
N CYS A 30 8.78 3.18 -1.10
CA CYS A 30 8.05 4.10 -0.25
C CYS A 30 8.98 4.75 0.77
N ASP A 31 8.76 6.02 1.07
CA ASP A 31 9.58 6.80 2.01
C ASP A 31 9.24 6.50 3.47
N GLN A 32 7.96 6.20 3.74
CA GLN A 32 7.48 5.88 5.08
C GLN A 32 6.41 4.79 5.01
N MET A 33 6.41 3.93 6.03
CA MET A 33 5.47 2.84 6.22
C MET A 33 4.95 2.86 7.66
N GLU A 34 3.64 3.03 7.85
CA GLU A 34 3.01 3.00 9.17
C GLU A 34 2.02 1.84 9.23
N ARG A 35 2.23 0.92 10.17
CA ARG A 35 1.32 -0.21 10.38
C ARG A 35 0.09 0.22 11.16
N HIS A 36 -1.06 -0.25 10.70
CA HIS A 36 -2.32 -0.14 11.41
C HIS A 36 -2.80 -1.57 11.68
N GLU A 37 -2.79 -1.95 12.96
CA GLU A 37 -3.54 -3.10 13.43
C GLU A 37 -5.00 -2.88 13.01
N GLY A 38 -5.55 -3.79 12.19
CA GLY A 38 -6.95 -3.70 11.79
C GLY A 38 -7.88 -3.86 12.99
N ASP A 39 -9.16 -4.16 12.73
CA ASP A 39 -10.13 -4.58 13.75
C ASP A 39 -9.80 -5.93 14.46
N GLY A 40 -8.55 -6.36 14.42
CA GLY A 40 -8.02 -7.59 15.01
C GLY A 40 -7.76 -8.72 14.01
N THR A 41 -8.23 -8.62 12.76
CA THR A 41 -8.14 -9.75 11.80
C THR A 41 -7.44 -9.43 10.47
N ARG A 42 -7.30 -8.16 10.12
CA ARG A 42 -6.85 -7.73 8.80
C ARG A 42 -5.96 -6.49 8.92
N PRO A 43 -4.65 -6.64 9.15
CA PRO A 43 -3.76 -5.51 9.22
C PRO A 43 -3.78 -4.69 7.93
N ALA A 44 -3.48 -3.40 8.10
CA ALA A 44 -3.30 -2.45 7.03
C ALA A 44 -1.99 -1.71 7.22
N VAL A 45 -1.52 -1.10 6.15
CA VAL A 45 -0.31 -0.28 6.15
C VAL A 45 -0.55 0.98 5.35
N MET A 46 -0.16 2.10 5.94
CA MET A 46 -0.10 3.40 5.28
C MET A 46 1.27 3.57 4.63
N LEU A 47 1.26 3.98 3.37
CA LEU A 47 2.46 4.18 2.56
C LEU A 47 2.53 5.64 2.12
N THR A 48 3.67 6.27 2.38
CA THR A 48 3.97 7.63 1.92
C THR A 48 4.95 7.57 0.75
N PHE A 49 4.60 8.25 -0.35
CA PHE A 49 5.46 8.36 -1.53
C PHE A 49 5.82 9.82 -1.80
N SER A 50 6.85 10.34 -1.15
CA SER A 50 7.34 11.72 -1.28
C SER A 50 7.91 12.01 -2.67
N SER A 51 8.53 11.00 -3.31
CA SER A 51 9.12 11.13 -4.65
C SER A 51 8.13 10.94 -5.80
N MET A 52 6.91 10.48 -5.52
CA MET A 52 5.90 10.17 -6.54
C MET A 52 4.86 11.29 -6.68
N ARG A 53 4.45 11.57 -7.93
CA ARG A 53 3.28 12.43 -8.20
C ARG A 53 1.98 11.62 -8.08
N LEU A 54 0.92 12.26 -7.59
CA LEU A 54 -0.40 11.62 -7.41
C LEU A 54 -0.91 10.93 -8.68
N GLY A 55 -0.72 11.55 -9.86
CA GLY A 55 -1.14 10.97 -11.15
C GLY A 55 -0.45 9.64 -11.48
N MET A 56 0.82 9.46 -11.09
CA MET A 56 1.54 8.21 -11.28
C MET A 56 1.03 7.13 -10.32
N LEU A 57 0.71 7.51 -9.08
CA LEU A 57 0.11 6.59 -8.11
C LEU A 57 -1.25 6.08 -8.60
N HIS A 58 -2.08 6.95 -9.20
CA HIS A 58 -3.34 6.54 -9.83
C HIS A 58 -3.18 5.56 -10.99
N GLN A 59 -2.06 5.60 -11.72
CA GLN A 59 -1.78 4.64 -12.80
C GLN A 59 -1.32 3.28 -12.26
N LEU A 60 -0.64 3.25 -11.11
CA LEU A 60 -0.11 2.03 -10.51
C LEU A 60 -1.12 1.32 -9.60
N GLN A 61 -1.95 2.07 -8.87
CA GLN A 61 -2.91 1.51 -7.90
C GLN A 61 -3.82 0.40 -8.49
N PRO A 62 -4.35 0.50 -9.72
CA PRO A 62 -5.20 -0.55 -10.29
C PRO A 62 -4.49 -1.89 -10.50
N ARG A 63 -3.14 -1.90 -10.54
CA ARG A 63 -2.34 -3.11 -10.73
C ARG A 63 -2.32 -4.01 -9.50
N ILE A 64 -2.46 -3.41 -8.32
CA ILE A 64 -2.43 -4.13 -7.03
C ILE A 64 -3.78 -4.18 -6.35
N HIS A 65 -4.70 -3.26 -6.69
CA HIS A 65 -6.04 -3.27 -6.14
C HIS A 65 -6.82 -4.50 -6.60
N GLY A 66 -7.31 -5.28 -5.65
CA GLY A 66 -8.07 -6.50 -5.90
C GLY A 66 -7.23 -7.73 -6.24
N VAL A 67 -5.90 -7.63 -6.23
CA VAL A 67 -5.00 -8.78 -6.41
C VAL A 67 -5.15 -9.75 -5.26
N PHE A 68 -5.12 -11.06 -5.56
CA PHE A 68 -5.05 -12.09 -4.52
C PHE A 68 -3.59 -12.33 -4.15
N TRP A 69 -3.24 -12.04 -2.90
CA TRP A 69 -1.88 -12.15 -2.37
C TRP A 69 -1.92 -12.71 -0.95
N ASN A 70 -1.08 -13.71 -0.68
CA ASN A 70 -0.98 -14.40 0.62
C ASN A 70 -2.32 -14.86 1.21
N GLY A 71 -3.26 -15.32 0.37
CA GLY A 71 -4.57 -15.81 0.81
C GLY A 71 -5.65 -14.73 0.94
N HIS A 72 -5.33 -13.46 0.68
CA HIS A 72 -6.25 -12.33 0.83
C HIS A 72 -6.39 -11.52 -0.46
N LYS A 73 -7.57 -10.94 -0.67
CA LYS A 73 -7.80 -9.97 -1.75
C LYS A 73 -7.41 -8.58 -1.27
N ILE A 74 -6.36 -8.03 -1.86
CA ILE A 74 -5.73 -6.79 -1.40
C ILE A 74 -6.57 -5.56 -1.76
N ASN A 75 -6.70 -4.64 -0.82
CA ASN A 75 -7.38 -3.37 -1.01
C ASN A 75 -6.34 -2.25 -0.99
N ALA A 76 -6.03 -1.68 -2.15
CA ALA A 76 -5.21 -0.47 -2.27
C ALA A 76 -6.11 0.76 -2.43
N LEU A 77 -6.00 1.74 -1.53
CA LEU A 77 -6.80 2.97 -1.54
C LEU A 77 -5.87 4.18 -1.51
N ILE A 78 -5.97 5.05 -2.51
CA ILE A 78 -5.26 6.33 -2.50
C ILE A 78 -6.03 7.27 -1.57
N LEU A 79 -5.35 7.74 -0.53
CA LEU A 79 -5.89 8.76 0.37
C LEU A 79 -5.50 10.13 -0.18
N ARG A 80 -6.44 11.08 -0.11
CA ARG A 80 -6.19 12.45 -0.60
C ARG A 80 -4.93 13.01 0.05
N GLU A 81 -4.18 13.82 -0.70
CA GLU A 81 -3.00 14.50 -0.18
C GLU A 81 -3.34 15.21 1.12
N ARG A 82 -2.49 15.02 2.14
CA ARG A 82 -2.54 15.85 3.33
C ARG A 82 -2.21 17.27 2.85
N PHE A 83 -3.22 18.13 2.73
CA PHE A 83 -3.01 19.56 2.51
C PHE A 83 -2.15 20.06 3.68
N GLN A 84 -0.90 20.39 3.40
CA GLN A 84 -0.09 21.26 4.27
C GLN A 84 -0.11 22.66 3.69
#